data_AF-J2G9F4-F1
#
_entry.id   AF-J2G9F4-F1
#
_cell.length_a   1.000
_cell.length_b   1.000
_cell.length_c   1.000
_cell.angle_alpha   90.00
_cell.angle_beta   90.00
_cell.angle_gamma   90.00
#
_symmetry.space_group_name_H-M   'P 1'
#
loop_
_entity.id
_entity.type
_entity.pdbx_description
1 polymer ?
#
loop_
_entity_poly.entity_id
_entity_poly.type
_entity_poly.pdbx_seq_one_letter_code
_entity_poly.pdbx_strand_id
1 'polypeptide(L)'
;MSSTKKTYSLEFKHHVVECFEQGTTYREIRETYGLDLRMFRRWVRKYRDDGLKGLEDRRGRKRKTEGTREKSLPREEKIQRLEAEVEFLKKLLEARREGKRPGRKQ
;
A
#
# COMPACT_ATOMS: atom_id res chain seq x y z
N MET A 1 -15.42 -16.98 -20.06
CA MET A 1 -15.99 -15.78 -20.71
C MET A 1 -15.20 -14.56 -20.24
N SER A 2 -14.47 -13.89 -21.14
CA SER A 2 -13.64 -12.72 -20.81
C SER A 2 -14.50 -11.48 -20.59
N SER A 3 -14.73 -11.09 -19.34
CA SER A 3 -15.39 -9.83 -19.01
C SER A 3 -14.52 -8.65 -19.48
N THR A 4 -14.96 -7.94 -20.51
CA THR A 4 -14.33 -6.72 -21.01
C THR A 4 -14.41 -5.64 -19.93
N LYS A 5 -13.26 -5.25 -19.37
CA LYS A 5 -13.20 -4.25 -18.29
C LYS A 5 -13.41 -2.86 -18.90
N LYS A 6 -14.51 -2.19 -18.58
CA LYS A 6 -14.73 -0.78 -18.94
C LYS A 6 -13.58 0.08 -18.40
N THR A 7 -12.98 0.87 -19.26
CA THR A 7 -11.93 1.85 -18.93
C THR A 7 -12.53 3.25 -18.96
N TYR A 8 -12.14 4.09 -18.00
CA TYR A 8 -12.59 5.47 -17.89
C TYR A 8 -11.37 6.39 -17.88
N SER A 9 -11.43 7.49 -18.63
CA SER A 9 -10.37 8.50 -18.70
C SER A 9 -10.19 9.21 -17.36
N LEU A 10 -9.03 9.84 -17.16
CA LEU A 10 -8.74 10.60 -15.95
C LEU A 10 -9.71 11.77 -15.77
N GLU A 11 -9.88 12.56 -16.84
CA GLU A 11 -10.82 13.70 -16.89
C GLU A 11 -12.23 13.30 -16.47
N PHE A 12 -12.74 12.19 -17.00
CA PHE A 12 -14.07 11.70 -16.66
C PHE A 12 -14.19 11.33 -15.18
N LYS A 13 -13.19 10.63 -14.63
CA LYS A 13 -13.19 10.28 -13.21
C LYS A 13 -13.14 11.52 -12.34
N HIS A 14 -12.34 12.52 -12.73
CA HIS A 14 -12.22 13.77 -11.99
C HIS A 14 -13.54 14.51 -11.94
N HIS A 15 -14.15 14.72 -13.10
CA HIS A 15 -15.43 15.40 -13.24
C HIS A 15 -16.53 14.75 -12.37
N VAL A 16 -16.62 13.42 -12.37
CA VAL A 16 -17.59 12.69 -11.54
C VAL A 16 -17.36 12.89 -10.04
N VAL A 17 -16.10 12.93 -9.60
CA VAL A 17 -15.77 13.18 -8.18
C VAL A 17 -16.02 14.65 -7.83
N GLU A 18 -15.73 15.57 -8.73
CA GLU A 18 -15.97 17.00 -8.56
C GLU A 18 -17.46 17.31 -8.41
N CYS A 19 -18.33 16.75 -9.26
CA CYS A 19 -19.78 16.88 -9.09
C CYS A 19 -20.24 16.36 -7.73
N PHE A 20 -19.67 15.26 -7.25
CA PHE A 20 -20.00 14.73 -5.92
C PHE A 20 -19.58 15.68 -4.80
N GLU A 21 -18.38 16.27 -4.88
CA GLU A 21 -17.91 17.24 -3.89
C GLU A 21 -18.68 18.59 -3.96
N GLN A 22 -19.25 18.92 -5.12
CA GLN A 22 -20.18 20.05 -5.31
C GLN A 22 -21.59 19.80 -4.72
N GLY A 23 -21.85 18.59 -4.20
CA GLY A 23 -23.10 18.24 -3.54
C GLY A 23 -24.07 17.39 -4.39
N THR A 24 -23.66 16.95 -5.59
CA THR A 24 -24.45 15.98 -6.36
C THR A 24 -24.47 14.64 -5.66
N THR A 25 -25.64 14.01 -5.59
CA THR A 25 -25.79 12.71 -4.94
C THR A 25 -25.26 11.58 -5.82
N TYR A 26 -24.83 10.47 -5.20
CA TYR A 26 -24.45 9.27 -5.96
C TYR A 26 -25.59 8.75 -6.85
N ARG A 27 -26.85 8.95 -6.43
CA ARG A 27 -28.01 8.52 -7.19
C ARG A 27 -28.08 9.23 -8.54
N GLU A 28 -27.93 10.55 -8.56
CA GLU A 28 -27.90 11.34 -9.78
C GLU A 28 -26.70 10.95 -10.65
N ILE A 29 -25.51 10.81 -10.07
CA ILE A 29 -24.30 10.36 -10.80
C ILE A 29 -24.51 8.98 -11.43
N ARG A 30 -25.19 8.06 -10.73
CA ARG A 30 -25.52 6.73 -11.26
C ARG A 30 -26.53 6.82 -12.40
N GLU A 31 -27.56 7.66 -12.27
CA GLU A 31 -28.59 7.83 -13.30
C GLU A 31 -28.02 8.51 -14.55
N THR A 32 -27.17 9.53 -14.40
CA THR A 32 -26.53 10.27 -15.50
C THR A 32 -25.44 9.45 -16.20
N TYR A 33 -24.56 8.79 -15.44
CA TYR A 33 -23.35 8.15 -15.99
C TYR A 33 -23.35 6.61 -15.95
N GLY A 34 -24.38 5.99 -15.35
CA GLY A 34 -24.49 4.53 -15.27
C GLY A 34 -23.39 3.86 -14.45
N LEU A 35 -22.80 4.56 -13.47
CA LEU A 35 -21.62 4.09 -12.75
C LEU A 35 -21.94 3.15 -11.59
N ASP A 36 -21.14 2.08 -11.48
CA ASP A 36 -21.20 1.15 -10.35
C ASP A 36 -20.71 1.82 -9.05
N LEU A 37 -21.45 1.59 -7.97
CA LEU A 37 -21.20 2.20 -6.66
C LEU A 37 -19.81 1.87 -6.13
N ARG A 38 -19.32 0.64 -6.36
CA ARG A 38 -18.00 0.22 -5.87
C ARG A 38 -16.89 0.92 -6.62
N MET A 39 -17.05 1.14 -7.93
CA MET A 39 -16.09 1.90 -8.74
C MET A 39 -16.06 3.36 -8.32
N PHE A 40 -17.24 3.98 -8.17
CA PHE A 40 -17.38 5.36 -7.73
C PHE A 40 -16.74 5.60 -6.35
N ARG A 41 -17.09 4.79 -5.34
CA ARG A 41 -16.49 4.89 -3.99
C ARG A 41 -14.98 4.75 -4.01
N ARG A 42 -14.45 3.88 -4.87
CA ARG A 42 -13.00 3.70 -5.02
C ARG A 42 -12.34 4.96 -5.59
N TRP A 43 -12.98 5.65 -6.54
CA TRP A 43 -12.48 6.91 -7.09
C TRP A 43 -12.51 8.03 -6.06
N VAL A 44 -13.63 8.22 -5.37
CA VAL A 44 -13.75 9.24 -4.31
C VAL A 44 -12.68 9.05 -3.24
N ARG A 45 -12.49 7.81 -2.74
CA ARG A 45 -11.45 7.51 -1.75
C ARG A 45 -10.06 7.88 -2.26
N LYS A 46 -9.70 7.42 -3.46
CA LYS A 46 -8.38 7.71 -4.06
C LYS A 46 -8.16 9.19 -4.31
N TYR A 47 -9.21 9.92 -4.67
CA TYR A 47 -9.14 11.36 -4.86
C TYR A 47 -8.93 12.09 -3.52
N ARG A 48 -9.54 11.62 -2.43
CA ARG A 48 -9.28 12.16 -1.09
C ARG A 48 -7.88 11.84 -0.58
N ASP A 49 -7.36 10.66 -0.89
CA ASP A 49 -6.03 10.22 -0.44
C ASP A 49 -4.88 10.88 -1.24
N ASP A 50 -4.96 10.87 -2.58
CA ASP A 50 -3.87 11.23 -3.49
C ASP A 50 -4.24 12.37 -4.48
N GLY A 51 -5.44 12.95 -4.38
CA GLY A 51 -5.96 13.94 -5.34
C GLY A 51 -6.15 13.36 -6.75
N LEU A 52 -5.94 14.20 -7.76
CA LEU A 52 -5.95 13.82 -9.18
C LEU A 52 -5.02 12.62 -9.50
N LYS A 53 -3.86 12.54 -8.83
CA LYS A 53 -2.88 11.45 -9.02
C LYS A 53 -3.41 10.08 -8.56
N GLY A 54 -4.43 10.05 -7.70
CA GLY A 54 -5.10 8.83 -7.24
C GLY A 54 -6.01 8.20 -8.30
N LEU A 55 -6.58 9.03 -9.17
CA LEU A 55 -7.51 8.64 -10.25
C LEU A 55 -6.80 8.16 -11.52
N GLU A 56 -5.51 8.48 -11.66
CA GLU A 56 -4.66 8.05 -12.78
C GLU A 56 -4.65 6.51 -12.88
N ASP A 57 -4.83 6.02 -14.11
CA ASP A 57 -4.77 4.58 -14.37
C ASP A 57 -3.31 4.12 -14.42
N ARG A 58 -2.89 3.41 -13.37
CA ARG A 58 -1.53 2.85 -13.26
C ARG A 58 -1.38 1.48 -13.96
N ARG A 59 -2.37 1.02 -14.74
CA ARG A 59 -2.25 -0.22 -15.53
C ARG A 59 -1.16 -0.05 -16.60
N GLY A 60 -0.25 -1.01 -16.71
CA GLY A 60 0.84 -1.00 -17.70
C GLY A 60 2.06 -0.13 -17.34
N ARG A 61 1.93 0.81 -16.40
CA ARG A 61 3.07 1.58 -15.88
C ARG A 61 3.81 0.73 -14.85
N LYS A 62 5.05 0.32 -15.11
CA LYS A 62 5.93 -0.29 -14.09
C LYS A 62 5.93 0.66 -12.89
N ARG A 63 5.50 0.19 -11.72
CA ARG A 63 5.53 1.00 -10.49
C ARG A 63 6.99 1.40 -10.26
N LYS A 64 7.34 2.67 -10.52
CA LYS A 64 8.49 3.27 -9.83
C LYS A 64 8.04 3.36 -8.38
N THR A 65 8.48 2.41 -7.58
CA THR A 65 8.10 2.26 -6.17
C THR A 65 8.70 3.40 -5.36
N GLU A 66 7.95 4.48 -5.21
CA GLU A 66 7.99 5.31 -4.00
C GLU A 66 6.61 5.29 -3.34
N GLY A 67 6.60 5.24 -2.00
CA GLY A 67 5.55 4.68 -1.13
C GLY A 67 4.12 5.11 -1.45
N THR A 68 3.11 4.25 -1.38
CA THR A 68 2.70 3.52 -0.16
C THR A 68 2.26 2.10 -0.51
N ARG A 69 3.23 1.19 -0.46
CA ARG A 69 3.07 -0.22 -0.12
C ARG A 69 4.19 -0.38 0.89
N GLU A 70 3.96 -0.94 2.07
CA GLU A 70 5.09 -1.40 2.88
C GLU A 70 6.02 -2.15 1.93
N LYS A 71 7.17 -1.53 1.65
CA LYS A 71 8.22 -2.12 0.86
C LYS A 71 8.75 -3.18 1.80
N SER A 72 8.18 -4.37 1.74
CA SER A 72 8.92 -5.57 2.06
C SER A 72 10.21 -5.43 1.27
N LEU A 73 11.30 -5.11 1.98
CA LEU A 73 12.67 -5.17 1.48
C LEU A 73 12.79 -6.41 0.56
N PRO A 74 13.59 -6.36 -0.53
CA PRO A 74 13.84 -7.56 -1.32
C PRO A 74 14.18 -8.67 -0.33
N ARG A 75 13.48 -9.81 -0.45
CA ARG A 75 13.45 -10.86 0.58
C ARG A 75 14.86 -11.17 1.10
N GLU A 76 15.83 -11.11 0.21
CA GLU A 76 17.27 -11.23 0.41
C GLU A 76 17.88 -10.21 1.39
N GLU A 77 17.66 -8.89 1.23
CA GLU A 77 18.20 -7.88 2.16
C GLU A 77 17.58 -7.99 3.55
N LYS A 78 16.28 -8.33 3.62
CA LYS A 78 15.62 -8.59 4.90
C LYS A 78 16.21 -9.82 5.58
N ILE A 79 16.49 -10.86 4.81
CA ILE A 79 17.14 -12.08 5.30
C ILE A 79 18.53 -11.76 5.83
N GLN A 80 19.37 -11.06 5.06
CA GLN A 80 20.72 -10.70 5.48
C GLN A 80 20.73 -9.86 6.76
N ARG A 81 19.86 -8.86 6.86
CA ARG A 81 19.74 -8.04 8.08
C ARG A 81 19.27 -8.86 9.28
N LEU A 82 18.28 -9.73 9.09
CA LEU A 82 17.76 -10.59 10.15
C LEU A 82 18.77 -11.65 10.57
N GLU A 83 19.55 -12.19 9.64
CA GLU A 83 20.63 -13.14 9.92
C GLU A 83 21.74 -12.48 10.73
N ALA A 84 22.16 -11.27 10.36
CA ALA A 84 23.14 -10.50 11.12
C ALA A 84 22.65 -10.17 12.54
N GLU A 85 21.37 -9.79 12.68
CA GLU A 85 20.76 -9.54 14.00
C GLU A 85 20.71 -10.82 14.84
N VAL A 86 20.31 -11.95 14.26
CA VAL A 86 20.28 -13.25 14.94
C VAL A 86 21.69 -13.68 15.38
N GLU A 87 22.69 -13.48 14.54
CA GLU A 87 24.08 -13.81 14.85
C GLU A 87 24.63 -12.93 15.99
N PHE A 88 24.37 -11.63 15.95
CA PHE A 88 24.76 -10.70 17.01
C PHE A 88 24.10 -11.05 18.35
N LEU A 89 22.79 -11.30 18.34
CA LEU A 89 22.05 -11.72 19.54
C LEU A 89 22.53 -13.06 20.10
N LYS A 90 22.84 -14.04 19.23
CA LYS A 90 23.44 -15.31 19.63
C LYS A 90 24.78 -15.10 20.33
N LYS A 91 25.67 -14.26 19.77
CA LYS A 91 26.98 -13.96 20.36
C LYS A 91 26.86 -13.30 21.74
N LEU A 92 25.91 -12.37 21.91
CA LEU A 92 25.63 -11.75 23.22
C LEU A 92 25.09 -12.76 24.24
N LEU A 93 24.24 -13.69 23.80
CA LEU A 93 23.71 -14.75 24.67
C LEU A 93 24.79 -15.74 25.07
N GLU A 94 25.70 -16.12 24.18
CA GLU A 94 26.84 -16.98 24.50
C GLU A 94 27.81 -16.28 25.45
N ALA A 95 28.17 -15.01 25.21
CA ALA A 95 28.98 -14.24 26.17
C ALA A 95 28.30 -14.12 27.55
N ARG A 96 26.97 -14.07 27.59
CA ARG A 96 26.18 -14.05 28.84
C ARG A 96 26.06 -15.44 29.49
N ARG A 97 26.09 -16.53 28.70
CA ARG A 97 26.10 -17.93 29.18
C ARG A 97 27.47 -18.32 29.72
N GLU A 98 28.54 -17.89 29.04
CA GLU A 98 29.92 -17.94 29.53
C GLU A 98 30.09 -17.03 30.78
N GLY A 99 29.25 -16.01 30.89
CA GLY A 99 29.11 -15.10 32.04
C GLY A 99 28.28 -15.60 33.24
N LYS A 100 28.46 -16.86 33.69
CA LYS A 100 28.24 -17.30 35.10
C LYS A 100 28.82 -18.73 35.24
N ARG A 101 29.91 -18.98 35.97
CA ARG A 101 30.31 -18.54 37.32
C ARG A 101 31.84 -18.68 37.52
N PRO A 102 32.57 -17.70 38.09
CA PRO A 102 33.50 -18.04 39.15
C PRO A 102 32.66 -18.46 40.37
N GLY A 103 32.69 -19.75 40.69
CA GLY A 103 32.23 -20.24 41.99
C GLY A 103 32.98 -19.48 43.08
N ARG A 104 32.24 -18.90 44.03
CA ARG A 104 32.79 -18.27 45.23
C ARG A 104 33.78 -19.21 45.91
N LYS A 105 34.94 -18.68 46.29
CA LYS A 105 35.76 -19.28 47.35
C LYS A 105 34.95 -19.31 48.65
N GLN A 106 34.82 -20.48 49.24
CA GLN A 106 34.99 -20.68 50.68
C GLN A 106 35.60 -22.05 50.89
#